data_AF-A0AAE3EFG9-F1
#
_entry.id   AF-A0AAE3EFG9-F1
#
_cell.length_a   1.000
_cell.length_b   1.000
_cell.length_c   1.000
_cell.angle_alpha   90.00
_cell.angle_beta   90.00
_cell.angle_gamma   90.00
#
_symmetry.space_group_name_H-M   'P 1'
#
loop_
_entity.id
_entity.type
_entity.pdbx_description
1 polymer ?
#
loop_
_entity_poly.entity_id
_entity_poly.type
_entity_poly.pdbx_seq_one_letter_code
_entity_poly.pdbx_strand_id
1 'polypeptide(L)'
;MGHIKSALEIALEKTADIAVDKTAIDSRDLKNRGKKGASEFLSALASIAAARSAAAEKSNADEPAAAAAENAAETERPAVDSNAADTGEQTAKAAAKFLEALKEADAERMRLVAEGAASIFIASLNLPSSEDDITRFQSTGIGLELLLPGAGMGQLFEQLAQILEQYLQERGQTEQAMQQQYLPRLRAKQQEMAKRYGQNMPLDPRQDPEFMAALNKNMRMVEQRYEPVLEEVRSRIREAVGMEEN
;
A
#
# COMPACT_ATOMS: atom_id res chain seq x y z
N MET A 1 -49.09 -14.79 -41.82
CA MET A 1 -49.18 -15.00 -40.37
C MET A 1 -47.80 -14.74 -39.79
N GLY A 2 -47.65 -13.76 -38.90
CA GLY A 2 -46.36 -13.42 -38.31
C GLY A 2 -46.06 -14.34 -37.11
N HIS A 3 -45.00 -15.14 -37.20
CA HIS A 3 -44.53 -15.92 -36.06
C HIS A 3 -43.85 -14.98 -35.06
N ILE A 4 -44.45 -14.82 -33.87
CA ILE A 4 -43.81 -14.13 -32.76
C ILE A 4 -42.81 -15.12 -32.18
N LYS A 5 -41.51 -14.86 -32.38
CA LYS A 5 -40.44 -15.69 -31.83
C LYS A 5 -40.58 -15.74 -30.30
N SER A 6 -40.46 -16.93 -29.74
CA SER A 6 -40.45 -17.13 -28.29
C SER A 6 -39.21 -16.47 -27.68
N ALA A 7 -39.32 -15.98 -26.44
CA ALA A 7 -38.16 -15.43 -25.71
C ALA A 7 -36.98 -16.42 -25.63
N LEU A 8 -37.27 -17.73 -25.65
CA LEU A 8 -36.26 -18.79 -25.70
C LEU A 8 -35.54 -18.85 -27.06
N GLU A 9 -36.27 -18.66 -28.16
CA GLU A 9 -35.70 -18.66 -29.52
C GLU A 9 -34.83 -17.43 -29.74
N ILE A 10 -35.25 -16.26 -29.24
CA ILE A 10 -34.44 -15.03 -29.28
C ILE A 10 -33.17 -15.19 -28.44
N ALA A 11 -33.25 -15.86 -27.29
CA ALA A 11 -32.08 -16.14 -26.45
C ALA A 11 -31.10 -17.10 -27.14
N LEU A 12 -31.59 -18.17 -27.77
CA LEU A 12 -30.76 -19.14 -28.49
C LEU A 12 -30.10 -18.54 -29.74
N GLU A 13 -30.84 -17.73 -30.50
CA GLU A 13 -30.33 -16.99 -31.67
C GLU A 13 -29.23 -16.00 -31.26
N LYS A 14 -29.38 -15.31 -30.12
CA LYS A 14 -28.35 -14.41 -29.57
C LYS A 14 -27.13 -15.13 -29.02
N THR A 15 -27.24 -16.39 -28.60
CA THR A 15 -26.09 -17.18 -28.14
C THR A 15 -25.37 -17.95 -29.25
N ALA A 16 -26.02 -18.15 -30.40
CA ALA A 16 -25.44 -18.87 -31.53
C ALA A 16 -24.25 -18.13 -32.17
N ASP A 17 -24.24 -16.80 -32.11
CA ASP A 17 -23.14 -15.95 -32.60
C ASP A 17 -22.05 -15.67 -31.55
N ILE A 18 -22.16 -16.23 -30.34
CA ILE A 18 -21.12 -16.10 -29.31
C ILE A 18 -20.02 -17.11 -29.60
N ALA A 19 -19.09 -16.72 -30.47
CA ALA A 19 -17.84 -17.45 -30.65
C ALA A 19 -17.00 -17.33 -29.37
N VAL A 20 -16.86 -18.43 -28.64
CA VAL A 20 -16.01 -18.52 -27.46
C VAL A 20 -14.56 -18.46 -27.91
N ASP A 21 -13.93 -17.29 -27.77
CA ASP A 21 -12.50 -17.13 -28.01
C ASP A 21 -11.71 -17.78 -26.87
N LYS A 22 -11.33 -19.04 -27.10
CA LYS A 22 -10.59 -19.86 -26.14
C LYS A 22 -9.23 -19.25 -25.77
N THR A 23 -8.58 -18.56 -26.71
CA THR A 23 -7.26 -17.94 -26.48
C THR A 23 -7.37 -16.71 -25.58
N ALA A 24 -8.43 -15.92 -25.76
CA ALA A 24 -8.73 -14.78 -24.89
C ALA A 24 -9.11 -15.22 -23.47
N ILE A 25 -9.84 -16.34 -23.32
CA ILE A 25 -10.18 -16.93 -22.01
C ILE A 25 -8.92 -17.42 -21.31
N ASP A 26 -8.09 -18.20 -21.99
CA ASP A 26 -6.84 -18.73 -21.42
C ASP A 26 -5.92 -17.59 -20.97
N SER A 27 -5.80 -16.53 -21.78
CA SER A 27 -5.00 -15.34 -21.45
C SER A 27 -5.55 -14.60 -20.23
N ARG A 28 -6.87 -14.45 -20.14
CA ARG A 28 -7.53 -13.82 -18.99
C ARG A 28 -7.33 -14.63 -17.71
N ASP A 29 -7.41 -15.96 -17.79
CA ASP A 29 -7.23 -16.84 -16.66
C ASP A 29 -5.79 -16.80 -16.13
N LEU A 30 -4.81 -16.74 -17.02
CA LEU A 30 -3.40 -16.55 -16.65
C LEU A 30 -3.16 -15.20 -15.96
N LYS A 31 -3.72 -14.11 -16.49
CA LYS A 31 -3.67 -12.79 -15.83
C LYS A 31 -4.35 -12.83 -14.46
N ASN A 32 -5.49 -13.50 -14.33
CA ASN A 32 -6.20 -13.64 -13.05
C ASN A 32 -5.40 -14.47 -12.04
N ARG A 33 -4.70 -15.52 -12.48
CA ARG A 33 -3.78 -16.29 -11.64
C ARG A 33 -2.64 -15.41 -11.13
N GLY A 34 -2.05 -14.58 -11.99
CA GLY A 34 -1.03 -13.60 -11.61
C GLY A 34 -1.54 -12.62 -10.55
N LYS A 35 -2.73 -12.05 -10.76
CA LYS A 35 -3.37 -11.13 -9.81
C LYS A 35 -3.60 -11.79 -8.44
N LYS A 36 -4.16 -12.99 -8.43
CA LYS A 36 -4.44 -13.74 -7.19
C LYS A 36 -3.14 -14.04 -6.45
N GLY A 37 -2.13 -14.53 -7.15
CA GLY A 37 -0.82 -14.83 -6.57
C GLY A 37 -0.14 -13.61 -5.97
N ALA A 38 -0.13 -12.47 -6.69
CA ALA A 38 0.43 -11.23 -6.19
C ALA A 38 -0.31 -10.70 -4.96
N SER A 39 -1.65 -10.79 -4.95
CA SER A 39 -2.45 -10.40 -3.78
C SER A 39 -2.16 -11.27 -2.55
N GLU A 40 -2.06 -12.59 -2.72
CA GLU A 40 -1.70 -13.51 -1.64
C GLU A 40 -0.29 -13.24 -1.13
N PHE A 41 0.66 -12.97 -2.03
CA PHE A 41 2.04 -12.63 -1.70
C PHE A 41 2.15 -11.32 -0.91
N LEU A 42 1.51 -10.24 -1.36
CA LEU A 42 1.50 -8.95 -0.65
C LEU A 42 0.86 -9.07 0.74
N SER A 43 -0.24 -9.82 0.84
CA SER A 43 -0.89 -10.06 2.12
C SER A 43 0.01 -10.83 3.09
N ALA A 44 0.76 -11.81 2.58
CA ALA A 44 1.71 -12.58 3.37
C ALA A 44 2.89 -11.70 3.85
N LEU A 45 3.47 -10.89 2.96
CA LEU A 45 4.56 -9.97 3.33
C LEU A 45 4.10 -8.90 4.32
N ALA A 46 2.90 -8.34 4.16
CA ALA A 46 2.34 -7.36 5.09
C ALA A 46 2.13 -7.96 6.49
N SER A 47 1.70 -9.22 6.58
CA SER A 47 1.56 -9.95 7.85
C SER A 47 2.92 -10.10 8.56
N ILE A 48 3.99 -10.41 7.83
CA ILE A 48 5.36 -10.50 8.38
C ILE A 48 5.83 -9.14 8.89
N ALA A 49 5.67 -8.08 8.10
CA ALA A 49 6.08 -6.73 8.48
C ALA A 49 5.39 -6.30 9.78
N ALA A 50 4.09 -6.56 9.90
CA ALA A 50 3.32 -6.28 11.11
C ALA A 50 3.75 -7.15 12.31
N ALA A 51 4.05 -8.43 12.11
CA ALA A 51 4.57 -9.30 13.17
C ALA A 51 5.95 -8.82 13.67
N ARG A 52 6.79 -8.31 12.76
CA ARG A 52 8.13 -7.78 13.09
C ARG A 52 8.07 -6.45 13.82
N SER A 53 7.18 -5.54 13.44
CA SER A 53 6.98 -4.26 14.16
C SER A 53 6.41 -4.50 15.56
N ALA A 54 5.44 -5.40 15.72
CA ALA A 54 4.89 -5.78 17.02
C ALA A 54 5.91 -6.45 17.96
N ALA A 55 6.87 -7.19 17.40
CA ALA A 55 7.97 -7.77 18.16
C ALA A 55 9.01 -6.72 18.60
N ALA A 56 9.26 -5.69 17.78
CA ALA A 56 10.17 -4.60 18.10
C ALA A 56 9.62 -3.62 19.15
N GLU A 57 8.30 -3.38 19.18
CA GLU A 57 7.66 -2.58 20.22
C GLU A 57 7.69 -3.26 21.60
N LYS A 58 7.51 -4.59 21.64
CA LYS A 58 7.60 -5.36 22.89
C LYS A 58 9.01 -5.38 23.49
N SER A 59 10.08 -5.23 22.69
CA SER A 59 11.44 -5.16 23.24
C SER A 59 11.85 -3.78 23.73
N ASN A 60 11.10 -2.71 23.38
CA ASN A 60 11.37 -1.33 23.82
C ASN A 60 10.52 -0.88 25.01
N ALA A 61 9.63 -1.74 25.53
CA ALA A 61 8.81 -1.45 26.72
C ALA A 61 9.50 -1.82 28.06
N ASP A 62 10.74 -2.33 28.03
CA ASP A 62 11.45 -2.89 29.19
C ASP A 62 12.72 -2.09 29.57
N GLU A 63 12.64 -0.75 29.52
CA GLU A 63 13.65 0.11 30.15
C GLU A 63 13.01 0.97 31.25
N PRO A 64 13.00 0.50 32.52
CA PRO A 64 12.86 1.39 33.65
C PRO A 64 14.23 1.98 33.99
N ALA A 65 14.24 3.29 34.11
CA ALA A 65 15.35 4.07 34.63
C ALA A 65 15.84 3.57 36.00
N ALA A 66 17.15 3.46 36.12
CA ALA A 66 17.97 3.66 37.31
C ALA A 66 17.84 2.69 38.50
N ALA A 67 18.95 1.96 38.69
CA ALA A 67 19.72 1.82 39.93
C ALA A 67 19.17 0.97 41.10
N ALA A 68 20.07 0.05 41.50
CA ALA A 68 20.31 -0.51 42.83
C ALA A 68 19.59 -1.81 43.24
N ALA A 69 20.44 -2.71 43.76
CA ALA A 69 20.19 -3.81 44.69
C ALA A 69 19.61 -5.14 44.13
N GLU A 70 20.53 -6.06 43.82
CA GLU A 70 20.73 -7.31 44.55
C GLU A 70 19.49 -7.89 45.29
N ASN A 71 18.84 -8.91 44.72
CA ASN A 71 18.68 -10.24 45.33
C ASN A 71 17.89 -11.21 44.46
N ALA A 72 18.19 -12.48 44.68
CA ALA A 72 17.64 -13.66 44.03
C ALA A 72 16.12 -13.80 44.13
N ALA A 73 15.49 -14.26 43.04
CA ALA A 73 14.64 -15.46 43.01
C ALA A 73 13.88 -15.51 41.68
N GLU A 74 14.12 -16.59 40.93
CA GLU A 74 13.08 -17.43 40.34
C GLU A 74 11.82 -16.72 39.80
N THR A 75 11.92 -16.20 38.57
CA THR A 75 10.75 -15.89 37.74
C THR A 75 10.98 -16.43 36.35
N GLU A 76 10.20 -17.47 36.05
CA GLU A 76 9.67 -17.88 34.75
C GLU A 76 10.38 -17.35 33.50
N ARG A 77 10.98 -18.28 32.76
CA ARG A 77 11.30 -18.12 31.35
C ARG A 77 10.06 -17.56 30.62
N PRO A 78 10.12 -16.41 29.93
CA PRO A 78 9.07 -16.08 28.99
C PRO A 78 9.10 -17.15 27.90
N ALA A 79 7.97 -17.85 27.77
CA ALA A 79 7.72 -18.72 26.63
C ALA A 79 7.97 -17.90 25.36
N VAL A 80 8.97 -18.31 24.59
CA VAL A 80 9.21 -17.84 23.24
C VAL A 80 7.92 -18.14 22.46
N ASP A 81 7.20 -17.07 22.18
CA ASP A 81 5.91 -17.03 21.51
C ASP A 81 5.99 -17.85 20.21
N SER A 82 5.22 -18.93 20.13
CA SER A 82 5.21 -19.93 19.05
C SER A 82 4.70 -19.39 17.70
N ASN A 83 4.54 -18.08 17.57
CA ASN A 83 3.94 -17.40 16.42
C ASN A 83 4.97 -16.99 15.35
N ALA A 84 6.25 -16.82 15.69
CA ALA A 84 7.27 -16.37 14.73
C ALA A 84 7.67 -17.44 13.71
N ALA A 85 7.63 -18.72 14.09
CA ALA A 85 7.97 -19.84 13.22
C ALA A 85 6.88 -20.14 12.17
N ASP A 86 5.60 -20.03 12.55
CA ASP A 86 4.46 -20.27 11.66
C ASP A 86 4.34 -19.18 10.56
N THR A 87 4.71 -17.94 10.89
CA THR A 87 4.66 -16.80 9.95
C THR A 87 5.71 -16.91 8.84
N GLY A 88 6.91 -17.41 9.13
CA GLY A 88 7.98 -17.63 8.14
C GLY A 88 7.71 -18.83 7.21
N GLU A 89 7.09 -19.88 7.74
CA GLU A 89 6.78 -21.09 6.97
C GLU A 89 5.60 -20.87 6.00
N GLN A 90 4.56 -20.14 6.43
CA GLN A 90 3.42 -19.82 5.56
C GLN A 90 3.79 -18.87 4.41
N THR A 91 4.76 -17.99 4.62
CA THR A 91 5.21 -17.02 3.61
C THR A 91 6.19 -17.62 2.62
N ALA A 92 7.11 -18.46 3.09
CA ALA A 92 7.91 -19.31 2.21
C ALA A 92 7.02 -20.24 1.37
N LYS A 93 5.93 -20.77 1.95
CA LYS A 93 4.96 -21.62 1.24
C LYS A 93 4.09 -20.83 0.25
N ALA A 94 3.68 -19.60 0.57
CA ALA A 94 2.94 -18.73 -0.35
C ALA A 94 3.82 -18.27 -1.52
N ALA A 95 5.06 -17.84 -1.23
CA ALA A 95 6.06 -17.51 -2.25
C ALA A 95 6.44 -18.74 -3.08
N ALA A 96 6.63 -19.91 -2.46
CA ALA A 96 6.90 -21.16 -3.18
C ALA A 96 5.72 -21.58 -4.05
N LYS A 97 4.48 -21.49 -3.56
CA LYS A 97 3.27 -21.79 -4.35
C LYS A 97 3.08 -20.81 -5.50
N PHE A 98 3.43 -19.54 -5.30
CA PHE A 98 3.44 -18.53 -6.35
C PHE A 98 4.50 -18.85 -7.41
N LEU A 99 5.73 -19.17 -6.99
CA LEU A 99 6.85 -19.58 -7.87
C LEU A 99 6.64 -20.94 -8.53
N GLU A 100 5.94 -21.88 -7.90
CA GLU A 100 5.60 -23.19 -8.44
C GLU A 100 4.48 -23.09 -9.48
N ALA A 101 3.49 -22.22 -9.24
CA ALA A 101 2.51 -21.85 -10.25
C ALA A 101 3.14 -21.14 -11.47
N LEU A 102 4.36 -20.60 -11.33
CA LEU A 102 5.15 -19.97 -12.39
C LEU A 102 6.05 -20.96 -13.16
N LYS A 103 6.43 -22.11 -12.57
CA LYS A 103 7.36 -23.10 -13.17
C LYS A 103 6.75 -24.00 -14.25
N GLU A 104 5.43 -24.14 -14.29
CA GLU A 104 4.73 -24.96 -15.31
C GLU A 104 4.35 -24.18 -16.57
N ALA A 105 4.76 -22.91 -16.69
CA ALA A 105 4.39 -22.01 -17.77
C ALA A 105 5.55 -21.79 -18.76
N ASP A 106 5.26 -21.81 -20.05
CA ASP A 106 6.12 -21.31 -21.11
C ASP A 106 6.28 -19.78 -21.05
N ALA A 107 7.30 -19.23 -21.71
CA ALA A 107 7.69 -17.82 -21.60
C ALA A 107 6.54 -16.83 -21.88
N GLU A 108 5.63 -17.17 -22.79
CA GLU A 108 4.45 -16.36 -23.14
C GLU A 108 3.41 -16.36 -22.00
N ARG A 109 3.13 -17.53 -21.42
CA ARG A 109 2.24 -17.64 -20.26
C ARG A 109 2.83 -16.99 -19.01
N MET A 110 4.14 -17.10 -18.81
CA MET A 110 4.84 -16.40 -17.73
C MET A 110 4.66 -14.88 -17.84
N ARG A 111 4.75 -14.32 -19.05
CA ARG A 111 4.54 -12.90 -19.29
C ARG A 111 3.12 -12.47 -18.89
N LEU A 112 2.10 -13.26 -19.23
CA LEU A 112 0.70 -12.97 -18.85
C LEU A 112 0.46 -13.04 -17.34
N VAL A 113 1.14 -13.96 -16.64
CA VAL A 113 1.08 -14.06 -15.18
C VAL A 113 1.80 -12.88 -14.52
N ALA A 114 2.98 -12.51 -15.01
CA ALA A 114 3.72 -11.33 -14.56
C ALA A 114 2.92 -10.05 -14.79
N GLU A 115 2.19 -9.95 -15.91
CA GLU A 115 1.27 -8.85 -16.21
C GLU A 115 0.15 -8.75 -15.15
N GLY A 116 -0.47 -9.88 -14.82
CA GLY A 116 -1.46 -9.95 -13.76
C GLY A 116 -0.91 -9.47 -12.41
N ALA A 117 0.28 -9.95 -12.03
CA ALA A 117 0.92 -9.58 -10.79
C ALA A 117 1.30 -8.08 -10.74
N ALA A 118 1.93 -7.58 -11.80
CA ALA A 118 2.29 -6.18 -11.97
C ALA A 118 1.09 -5.23 -11.85
N SER A 119 -0.08 -5.63 -12.36
CA SER A 119 -1.29 -4.82 -12.21
C SER A 119 -1.73 -4.63 -10.75
N ILE A 120 -1.51 -5.62 -9.89
CA ILE A 120 -1.80 -5.52 -8.46
C ILE A 120 -0.76 -4.62 -7.78
N PHE A 121 0.51 -4.77 -8.11
CA PHE A 121 1.57 -3.92 -7.56
C PHE A 121 1.39 -2.46 -7.96
N ILE A 122 1.12 -2.17 -9.23
CA ILE A 122 0.82 -0.82 -9.73
C ILE A 122 -0.39 -0.23 -9.00
N ALA A 123 -1.45 -1.01 -8.80
CA ALA A 123 -2.65 -0.57 -8.08
C ALA A 123 -2.40 -0.31 -6.58
N SER A 124 -1.38 -0.96 -6.00
CA SER A 124 -0.99 -0.74 -4.61
C SER A 124 -0.15 0.51 -4.41
N LEU A 125 0.53 1.02 -5.44
CA LEU A 125 1.34 2.24 -5.36
C LEU A 125 0.44 3.45 -5.17
N ASN A 126 0.56 4.10 -4.02
CA ASN A 126 -0.10 5.36 -3.70
C ASN A 126 0.79 6.21 -2.79
N LEU A 127 0.43 7.48 -2.60
CA LEU A 127 1.15 8.33 -1.66
C LEU A 127 0.89 7.81 -0.23
N PRO A 128 1.95 7.53 0.55
CA PRO A 128 1.80 6.93 1.86
C PRO A 128 1.15 7.88 2.87
N SER A 129 0.49 7.29 3.85
CA SER A 129 -0.04 8.01 5.00
C SER A 129 0.80 7.82 6.26
N SER A 130 1.61 6.74 6.29
CA SER A 130 2.49 6.36 7.39
C SER A 130 3.75 5.65 6.88
N GLU A 131 4.73 5.47 7.76
CA GLU A 131 5.96 4.70 7.49
C GLU A 131 5.68 3.21 7.21
N ASP A 132 4.59 2.67 7.76
CA ASP A 132 4.15 1.30 7.49
C ASP A 132 3.80 1.09 6.01
N ASP A 133 3.23 2.10 5.36
CA ASP A 133 2.91 2.07 3.92
C ASP A 133 4.21 1.95 3.10
N ILE A 134 5.28 2.62 3.53
CA ILE A 134 6.60 2.56 2.87
C ILE A 134 7.20 1.15 2.96
N THR A 135 7.09 0.52 4.13
CA THR A 135 7.56 -0.86 4.35
C THR A 135 6.82 -1.86 3.43
N ARG A 136 5.54 -1.62 3.16
CA ARG A 136 4.74 -2.41 2.21
C ARG A 136 5.21 -2.21 0.75
N PHE A 137 5.67 -1.02 0.38
CA PHE A 137 6.24 -0.79 -0.95
C PHE A 137 7.59 -1.49 -1.13
N GLN A 138 8.47 -1.46 -0.13
CA GLN A 138 9.74 -2.21 -0.19
C GLN A 138 9.48 -3.72 -0.40
N SER A 139 8.49 -4.26 0.31
CA SER A 139 8.02 -5.65 0.14
C SER A 139 7.50 -5.93 -1.28
N THR A 140 6.83 -4.95 -1.89
CA THR A 140 6.38 -5.00 -3.29
C THR A 140 7.55 -5.05 -4.26
N GLY A 141 8.60 -4.26 -4.04
CA GLY A 141 9.82 -4.27 -4.84
C GLY A 141 10.52 -5.64 -4.84
N ILE A 142 10.58 -6.31 -3.69
CA ILE A 142 11.12 -7.68 -3.56
C ILE A 142 10.29 -8.67 -4.40
N GLY A 143 8.96 -8.57 -4.34
CA GLY A 143 8.07 -9.42 -5.14
C GLY A 143 8.23 -9.23 -6.64
N LEU A 144 8.40 -7.99 -7.08
CA LEU A 144 8.64 -7.66 -8.49
C LEU A 144 10.02 -8.12 -8.96
N GLU A 145 11.06 -7.98 -8.16
CA GLU A 145 12.40 -8.47 -8.51
C GLU A 145 12.43 -10.00 -8.66
N LEU A 146 11.68 -10.73 -7.82
CA LEU A 146 11.54 -12.19 -7.96
C LEU A 146 10.81 -12.60 -9.24
N LEU A 147 9.89 -11.77 -9.73
CA LEU A 147 9.15 -11.99 -10.96
C LEU A 147 9.91 -11.58 -12.22
N LEU A 148 10.71 -10.52 -12.12
CA LEU A 148 11.42 -9.86 -13.20
C LEU A 148 12.91 -9.72 -12.84
N PRO A 149 13.64 -10.85 -12.74
CA PRO A 149 15.04 -10.82 -12.31
C PRO A 149 15.88 -9.98 -13.28
N GLY A 150 16.64 -9.02 -12.74
CA GLY A 150 17.51 -8.15 -13.52
C GLY A 150 16.82 -6.93 -14.13
N ALA A 151 15.53 -6.70 -13.85
CA ALA A 151 14.83 -5.47 -14.22
C ALA A 151 15.17 -4.28 -13.30
N GLY A 152 15.90 -4.51 -12.20
CA GLY A 152 16.33 -3.46 -11.27
C GLY A 152 15.21 -2.93 -10.38
N MET A 153 14.16 -3.74 -10.15
CA MET A 153 12.99 -3.36 -9.36
C MET A 153 13.34 -3.18 -7.89
N GLY A 154 14.26 -3.99 -7.35
CA GLY A 154 14.74 -3.82 -5.98
C GLY A 154 15.31 -2.42 -5.73
N GLN A 155 16.24 -1.96 -6.60
CA GLN A 155 16.87 -0.64 -6.48
C GLN A 155 15.86 0.50 -6.73
N LEU A 156 14.94 0.33 -7.67
CA LEU A 156 13.88 1.31 -7.94
C LEU A 156 13.02 1.55 -6.71
N PHE A 157 12.61 0.48 -6.01
CA PHE A 157 11.78 0.57 -4.83
C PHE A 157 12.54 1.06 -3.58
N GLU A 158 13.84 0.80 -3.50
CA GLU A 158 14.69 1.40 -2.46
C GLU A 158 14.78 2.92 -2.62
N GLN A 159 15.00 3.40 -3.85
CA GLN A 159 14.97 4.84 -4.15
C GLN A 159 13.60 5.46 -3.89
N LEU A 160 12.52 4.76 -4.30
CA LEU A 160 11.16 5.21 -4.03
C LEU A 160 10.91 5.33 -2.52
N ALA A 161 11.35 4.37 -1.71
CA ALA A 161 11.18 4.43 -0.26
C ALA A 161 11.82 5.69 0.34
N GLN A 162 13.05 6.04 -0.05
CA GLN A 162 13.74 7.26 0.41
C GLN A 162 12.97 8.54 0.04
N ILE A 163 12.44 8.60 -1.19
CA ILE A 163 11.63 9.74 -1.64
C ILE A 163 10.32 9.84 -0.84
N LEU A 164 9.69 8.71 -0.55
CA LEU A 164 8.45 8.64 0.20
C LEU A 164 8.62 8.97 1.69
N GLU A 165 9.77 8.61 2.29
CA GLU A 165 10.16 9.06 3.63
C GLU A 165 10.28 10.59 3.68
N GLN A 166 10.95 11.19 2.68
CA GLN A 166 11.02 12.64 2.55
C GLN A 166 9.62 13.27 2.43
N TYR A 167 8.73 12.67 1.65
CA TYR A 167 7.35 13.14 1.53
C TYR A 167 6.59 13.15 2.86
N LEU A 168 6.69 12.08 3.66
CA LEU A 168 6.07 12.04 5.00
C LEU A 168 6.64 13.13 5.92
N GLN A 169 7.97 13.33 5.86
CA GLN A 169 8.64 14.37 6.62
C GLN A 169 8.18 15.77 6.21
N GLU A 170 8.10 16.05 4.90
CA GLU A 170 7.63 17.33 4.37
C GLU A 170 6.16 17.60 4.73
N ARG A 171 5.30 16.57 4.72
CA ARG A 171 3.91 16.71 5.19
C ARG A 171 3.83 17.11 6.64
N GLY A 172 4.58 16.42 7.51
CA GLY A 172 4.63 16.76 8.93
C GLY A 172 5.13 18.19 9.17
N GLN A 173 6.21 18.59 8.50
CA GLN A 173 6.73 19.96 8.57
C GLN A 173 5.74 21.00 8.06
N THR A 174 5.02 20.69 6.97
CA THR A 174 4.01 21.59 6.41
C THR A 174 2.84 21.79 7.37
N GLU A 175 2.38 20.72 8.04
CA GLU A 175 1.35 20.83 9.07
C GLU A 175 1.83 21.71 10.23
N GLN A 176 3.03 21.44 10.76
CA GLN A 176 3.61 22.20 11.86
C GLN A 176 3.79 23.69 11.51
N ALA A 177 4.31 23.98 10.32
CA ALA A 177 4.48 25.35 9.84
C ALA A 177 3.13 26.07 9.72
N MET A 178 2.09 25.39 9.20
CA MET A 178 0.74 25.97 9.10
C MET A 178 0.14 26.24 10.47
N GLN A 179 0.29 25.32 11.44
CA GLN A 179 -0.18 25.53 12.81
C GLN A 179 0.50 26.76 13.44
N GLN A 180 1.82 26.86 13.35
CA GLN A 180 2.57 27.99 13.92
C GLN A 180 2.17 29.33 13.30
N GLN A 181 1.97 29.36 11.97
CA GLN A 181 1.53 30.57 11.27
C GLN A 181 0.09 30.96 11.59
N TYR A 182 -0.77 30.01 11.96
CA TYR A 182 -2.19 30.26 12.21
C TYR A 182 -2.49 30.64 13.67
N LEU A 183 -1.68 30.20 14.65
CA LEU A 183 -1.86 30.52 16.06
C LEU A 183 -2.07 32.02 16.37
N PRO A 184 -1.31 32.97 15.78
CA PRO A 184 -1.53 34.39 15.99
C PRO A 184 -2.89 34.87 15.48
N ARG A 185 -3.31 34.40 14.29
CA ARG A 185 -4.60 34.76 13.68
C ARG A 185 -5.77 34.24 14.52
N LEU A 186 -5.65 33.04 15.05
CA LEU A 186 -6.65 32.44 15.93
C LEU A 186 -6.84 33.26 17.21
N ARG A 187 -5.73 33.69 17.85
CA ARG A 187 -5.78 34.57 19.04
C ARG A 187 -6.46 35.90 18.73
N ALA A 188 -6.16 36.51 17.59
CA ALA A 188 -6.81 37.74 17.16
C ALA A 188 -8.33 37.55 16.99
N LYS A 189 -8.74 36.46 16.33
CA LYS A 189 -10.14 36.09 16.14
C LYS A 189 -10.86 35.85 17.47
N GLN A 190 -10.23 35.16 18.42
CA GLN A 190 -10.78 34.96 19.77
C GLN A 190 -11.00 36.29 20.50
N GLN A 191 -10.04 37.22 20.44
CA GLN A 191 -10.18 38.54 21.08
C GLN A 191 -11.31 39.38 20.48
N GLU A 192 -11.49 39.32 19.15
CA GLU A 192 -12.59 40.02 18.48
C GLU A 192 -13.95 39.44 18.87
N MET A 193 -14.08 38.12 18.94
CA MET A 193 -15.31 37.47 19.36
C MET A 193 -15.63 37.75 20.83
N ALA A 194 -14.63 37.74 21.71
CA ALA A 194 -14.79 38.08 23.11
C ALA A 194 -15.32 39.52 23.30
N LYS A 195 -14.85 40.47 22.48
CA LYS A 195 -15.36 41.85 22.49
C LYS A 195 -16.81 41.96 22.05
N ARG A 196 -17.25 41.13 21.09
CA ARG A 196 -18.62 41.18 20.55
C ARG A 196 -19.64 40.44 21.40
N TYR A 197 -19.26 39.29 21.96
CA TYR A 197 -20.17 38.36 22.62
C TYR A 197 -19.92 38.20 24.12
N GLY A 198 -18.86 38.81 24.66
CA GLY A 198 -18.54 38.79 26.09
C GLY A 198 -18.05 37.44 26.63
N GLN A 199 -17.82 36.45 25.76
CA GLN A 199 -17.36 35.11 26.14
C GLN A 199 -16.03 34.77 25.47
N ASN A 200 -15.06 34.32 26.27
CA ASN A 200 -13.81 33.73 25.78
C ASN A 200 -14.04 32.25 25.48
N MET A 201 -14.37 31.92 24.23
CA MET A 201 -14.38 30.53 23.79
C MET A 201 -13.00 30.18 23.24
N PRO A 202 -12.27 29.23 23.84
CA PRO A 202 -11.03 28.73 23.26
C PRO A 202 -11.37 28.09 21.92
N LEU A 203 -10.81 28.64 20.84
CA LEU A 203 -10.90 28.01 19.51
C LEU A 203 -9.73 27.04 19.36
N ASP A 204 -10.03 25.86 18.84
CA ASP A 204 -9.02 24.93 18.34
C ASP A 204 -8.76 25.22 16.85
N PRO A 205 -7.50 25.34 16.39
CA PRO A 205 -7.17 25.47 14.97
C PRO A 205 -7.87 24.46 14.07
N ARG A 206 -8.01 23.20 14.52
CA ARG A 206 -8.62 22.10 13.74
C ARG A 206 -10.14 22.25 13.58
N GLN A 207 -10.76 23.13 14.37
CA GLN A 207 -12.19 23.45 14.27
C GLN A 207 -12.44 24.68 13.39
N ASP A 208 -11.39 25.37 12.92
CA ASP A 208 -11.54 26.54 12.06
C ASP A 208 -11.58 26.15 10.57
N PRO A 209 -12.67 26.47 9.83
CA PRO A 209 -12.78 26.15 8.40
C PRO A 209 -11.69 26.80 7.54
N GLU A 210 -11.23 28.00 7.88
CA GLU A 210 -10.18 28.71 7.12
C GLU A 210 -8.83 28.00 7.28
N PHE A 211 -8.52 27.53 8.49
CA PHE A 211 -7.32 26.74 8.76
C PHE A 211 -7.34 25.45 7.95
N MET A 212 -8.44 24.70 8.00
CA MET A 212 -8.56 23.43 7.27
C MET A 212 -8.47 23.63 5.76
N ALA A 213 -9.05 24.70 5.22
CA ALA A 213 -8.94 25.04 3.79
C ALA A 213 -7.49 25.36 3.40
N ALA A 214 -6.78 26.15 4.22
CA ALA A 214 -5.38 26.47 3.99
C ALA A 214 -4.48 25.23 4.10
N LEU A 215 -4.67 24.41 5.13
CA LEU A 215 -3.93 23.17 5.34
C LEU A 215 -4.12 22.21 4.16
N ASN A 216 -5.36 21.93 3.78
CA ASN A 216 -5.68 21.07 2.63
C ASN A 216 -5.06 21.57 1.33
N LYS A 217 -5.07 22.90 1.10
CA LYS A 217 -4.42 23.49 -0.07
C LYS A 217 -2.92 23.22 -0.07
N ASN A 218 -2.23 23.40 1.05
CA ASN A 218 -0.80 23.14 1.16
C ASN A 218 -0.48 21.64 1.05
N MET A 219 -1.28 20.77 1.66
CA MET A 219 -1.13 19.32 1.53
C MET A 219 -1.23 18.87 0.07
N ARG A 220 -2.21 19.39 -0.68
CA ARG A 220 -2.31 19.13 -2.12
C ARG A 220 -1.08 19.57 -2.90
N MET A 221 -0.47 20.70 -2.53
CA MET A 221 0.78 21.15 -3.18
C MET A 221 1.94 20.20 -2.89
N VAL A 222 2.01 19.64 -1.67
CA VAL A 222 2.99 18.61 -1.34
C VAL A 222 2.72 17.38 -2.20
N GLU A 223 1.51 16.81 -2.14
CA GLU A 223 1.09 15.63 -2.89
C GLU A 223 1.38 15.75 -4.41
N GLN A 224 1.03 16.88 -5.02
CA GLN A 224 1.26 17.14 -6.45
C GLN A 224 2.72 17.08 -6.88
N ARG A 225 3.67 17.33 -5.98
CA ARG A 225 5.11 17.24 -6.28
C ARG A 225 5.60 15.80 -6.34
N TYR A 226 4.93 14.89 -5.63
CA TYR A 226 5.34 13.49 -5.51
C TYR A 226 4.54 12.54 -6.40
N GLU A 227 3.33 12.91 -6.83
CA GLU A 227 2.54 12.10 -7.76
C GLU A 227 3.30 11.71 -9.05
N PRO A 228 4.08 12.60 -9.71
CA PRO A 228 4.85 12.23 -10.90
C PRO A 228 5.89 11.14 -10.65
N VAL A 229 6.44 11.05 -9.43
CA VAL A 229 7.42 10.01 -9.05
C VAL A 229 6.74 8.64 -9.03
N LEU A 230 5.52 8.56 -8.48
CA LEU A 230 4.74 7.33 -8.49
C LEU A 230 4.37 6.92 -9.92
N GLU A 231 4.00 7.87 -10.77
CA GLU A 231 3.72 7.59 -12.18
C GLU A 231 4.96 7.07 -12.93
N GLU A 232 6.14 7.63 -12.68
CA GLU A 232 7.37 7.12 -13.27
C GLU A 232 7.63 5.66 -12.86
N VAL A 233 7.44 5.32 -11.58
CA VAL A 233 7.59 3.94 -11.10
C VAL A 233 6.55 3.03 -11.73
N ARG A 234 5.28 3.45 -11.79
CA ARG A 234 4.20 2.70 -12.47
C ARG A 234 4.56 2.44 -13.93
N SER A 235 5.07 3.45 -14.63
CA SER A 235 5.53 3.35 -16.03
C SER A 235 6.67 2.34 -16.19
N ARG A 236 7.70 2.40 -15.34
CA ARG A 236 8.83 1.47 -15.38
C ARG A 236 8.39 0.01 -15.13
N ILE A 237 7.44 -0.21 -14.22
CA ILE A 237 6.88 -1.55 -13.98
C ILE A 237 6.14 -2.05 -15.23
N ARG A 238 5.34 -1.20 -15.89
CA ARG A 238 4.64 -1.56 -17.13
C ARG A 238 5.63 -1.93 -18.24
N GLU A 239 6.67 -1.13 -18.42
CA GLU A 239 7.72 -1.35 -19.41
C GLU A 239 8.45 -2.69 -19.18
N ALA A 240 8.86 -2.96 -17.94
CA ALA A 240 9.57 -4.18 -17.59
C ALA A 240 8.76 -5.47 -17.81
N VAL A 241 7.43 -5.38 -17.78
CA VAL A 241 6.51 -6.51 -18.01
C VAL A 241 6.00 -6.56 -19.45
N GLY A 242 6.30 -5.53 -20.24
CA GLY A 242 5.82 -5.37 -21.60
C GLY A 242 4.31 -5.15 -21.68
N MET A 243 3.74 -4.38 -20.75
CA MET A 243 2.38 -3.83 -20.86
C MET A 243 2.41 -2.67 -21.85
N GLU A 244 1.66 -2.74 -22.94
CA GLU A 244 1.48 -1.57 -23.81
C GLU A 244 0.56 -0.55 -23.12
N GLU A 245 0.96 0.73 -23.12
CA GLU A 245 0.10 1.83 -22.69
C GLU A 245 -1.06 1.96 -23.68
N ASN A 246 -2.27 1.55 -23.25
CA ASN A 246 -3.51 1.87 -23.94
C ASN A 246 -3.97 3.30 -23.62
#